data_AF-W5JRR4-F1
#
_entry.id   AF-W5JRR4-F1
#
_cell.length_a   1.000
_cell.length_b   1.000
_cell.length_c   1.000
_cell.angle_alpha   90.00
_cell.angle_beta   90.00
_cell.angle_gamma   90.00
#
_symmetry.space_group_name_H-M   'P 1'
#
loop_
_entity.id
_entity.type
_entity.pdbx_description
1 polymer ?
#
loop_
_entity_poly.entity_id
_entity_poly.type
_entity_poly.pdbx_seq_one_letter_code
_entity_poly.pdbx_strand_id
1 'polypeptide(L)'
;MIKAVILLLFVVAGSFGESGLETVNDDELVKRFHSHNNFIVLFSKPNCAQCDQYESILSKLKQELADNLDQAHAIKAISSSMVRLYSPSKEPAVVYFRHGVPLLYDGPIEVDALIGKLVQNKDPNVKELSDETFEHLTQASSGATTGDWFIMFYTGKCVDCQRLTAVWEAVAADLKTRMNVARVDMEGKGKETATRLKVRKAPEFIFLRQGKYYRYEITKYDIKSFVSFAQEWYKNAKGERVPVPLTPFDNLVELTVEHLKNLPELYAKLYADYPMVVYAIGAGVLFVIGGFVLAIALAILTRIKAATRAKKETERKAK
;
A
#
# COMPACT_ATOMS: atom_id res chain seq x y z
N MET A 1 -78.35 -13.43 -7.14
CA MET A 1 -78.19 -12.15 -6.40
C MET A 1 -77.48 -12.42 -5.09
N ILE A 2 -76.15 -12.45 -5.07
CA ILE A 2 -75.36 -12.46 -3.81
C ILE A 2 -74.08 -11.69 -4.12
N LYS A 3 -73.95 -10.47 -3.59
CA LYS A 3 -72.69 -9.72 -3.51
C LYS A 3 -72.46 -9.39 -2.04
N ALA A 4 -71.64 -10.22 -1.39
CA ALA A 4 -71.09 -9.92 -0.08
C ALA A 4 -69.78 -9.14 -0.30
N VAL A 5 -69.79 -7.87 0.08
CA VAL A 5 -68.60 -7.00 0.11
C VAL A 5 -67.93 -7.25 1.46
N ILE A 6 -66.80 -7.98 1.45
CA ILE A 6 -65.93 -8.12 2.61
C ILE A 6 -65.00 -6.90 2.61
N LEU A 7 -65.27 -5.97 3.52
CA LEU A 7 -64.43 -4.82 3.79
C LEU A 7 -63.19 -5.30 4.57
N LEU A 8 -62.06 -5.43 3.87
CA LEU A 8 -60.77 -5.71 4.49
C LEU A 8 -60.32 -4.43 5.22
N LEU A 9 -60.55 -4.37 6.53
CA LEU A 9 -59.89 -3.41 7.42
C LEU A 9 -58.40 -3.75 7.46
N PHE A 10 -57.62 -3.11 6.59
CA PHE A 10 -56.19 -2.98 6.77
C PHE A 10 -55.96 -2.17 8.06
N VAL A 11 -55.70 -2.89 9.15
CA VAL A 11 -55.07 -2.30 10.33
C VAL A 11 -53.66 -1.93 9.90
N VAL A 12 -53.47 -0.67 9.50
CA VAL A 12 -52.17 -0.03 9.46
C VAL A 12 -51.70 -0.01 10.92
N ALA A 13 -50.90 -0.99 11.30
CA ALA A 13 -50.06 -0.89 12.47
C ALA A 13 -49.09 0.25 12.18
N GLY A 14 -49.51 1.46 12.55
CA GLY A 14 -48.59 2.57 12.73
C GLY A 14 -47.55 2.11 13.73
N SER A 15 -46.33 1.89 13.24
CA SER A 15 -45.16 1.77 14.08
C SER A 15 -45.09 3.04 14.92
N PHE A 16 -45.43 2.91 16.20
CA PHE A 16 -45.12 3.90 17.21
C PHE A 16 -43.62 4.16 17.11
N GLY A 17 -43.28 5.39 16.74
CA GLY A 17 -41.90 5.83 16.63
C GLY A 17 -41.21 5.69 17.97
N GLU A 18 -40.35 4.69 18.08
CA GLU A 18 -39.34 4.67 19.11
C GLU A 18 -38.36 5.80 18.77
N SER A 19 -38.44 6.91 19.52
CA SER A 19 -37.71 8.16 19.25
C SER A 19 -36.19 8.07 19.43
N GLY A 20 -35.65 6.86 19.59
CA GLY A 20 -34.26 6.57 19.90
C GLY A 20 -33.65 5.56 18.93
N LEU A 21 -32.34 5.39 19.02
CA LEU A 21 -31.64 4.37 18.25
C LEU A 21 -31.88 2.98 18.86
N GLU A 22 -31.98 1.97 18.00
CA GLU A 22 -32.01 0.57 18.43
C GLU A 22 -30.75 0.26 19.25
N THR A 23 -30.93 -0.20 20.49
CA THR A 23 -29.80 -0.53 21.37
C THR A 23 -29.46 -2.01 21.23
N VAL A 24 -28.19 -2.29 20.89
CA VAL A 24 -27.68 -3.64 20.66
C VAL A 24 -26.58 -4.00 21.66
N ASN A 25 -26.44 -5.29 21.94
CA ASN A 25 -25.33 -5.85 22.73
C ASN A 25 -24.17 -6.33 21.82
N ASP A 26 -23.06 -6.74 22.43
CA ASP A 26 -21.86 -7.20 21.70
C ASP A 26 -22.17 -8.41 20.78
N ASP A 27 -22.99 -9.38 21.23
CA ASP A 27 -23.35 -10.57 20.44
C ASP A 27 -24.19 -10.24 19.20
N GLU A 28 -25.15 -9.32 19.35
CA GLU A 28 -25.96 -8.84 18.23
C GLU A 28 -25.13 -8.01 17.26
N LEU A 29 -24.22 -7.17 17.78
CA LEU A 29 -23.31 -6.38 16.97
C LEU A 29 -22.44 -7.28 16.07
N VAL A 30 -21.96 -8.41 16.61
CA VAL A 30 -21.25 -9.43 15.84
C VAL A 30 -22.12 -10.01 14.72
N LYS A 31 -23.40 -10.32 14.99
CA LYS A 31 -24.33 -10.79 13.94
C LYS A 31 -24.50 -9.75 12.82
N ARG A 32 -24.53 -8.46 13.15
CA ARG A 32 -24.60 -7.39 12.15
C ARG A 32 -23.36 -7.35 11.26
N PHE A 33 -22.15 -7.58 11.80
CA PHE A 33 -20.94 -7.67 10.99
C PHE A 33 -20.98 -8.80 9.95
N HIS A 34 -21.60 -9.92 10.27
CA HIS A 34 -21.76 -11.04 9.32
C HIS A 34 -22.77 -10.77 8.21
N SER A 35 -23.69 -9.82 8.40
CA SER A 35 -24.73 -9.52 7.40
C SER A 35 -24.20 -8.77 6.17
N HIS A 36 -22.95 -8.29 6.19
CA HIS A 36 -22.31 -7.48 5.13
C HIS A 36 -23.04 -6.18 4.75
N ASN A 37 -24.10 -5.82 5.48
CA ASN A 37 -24.84 -4.59 5.26
C ASN A 37 -24.08 -3.38 5.81
N ASN A 38 -24.41 -2.21 5.27
CA ASN A 38 -23.92 -0.94 5.80
C ASN A 38 -24.68 -0.59 7.08
N PHE A 39 -23.97 -0.14 8.12
CA PHE A 39 -24.60 0.33 9.35
C PHE A 39 -23.68 1.26 10.13
N ILE A 40 -24.27 2.03 11.04
CA ILE A 40 -23.56 3.01 11.85
C ILE A 40 -23.73 2.62 13.31
N VAL A 41 -22.63 2.57 14.04
CA VAL A 41 -22.62 2.23 15.46
C VAL A 41 -22.22 3.47 16.26
N LEU A 42 -23.10 3.89 17.16
CA LEU A 42 -22.77 4.82 18.22
C LEU A 42 -22.32 4.02 19.46
N PHE A 43 -21.02 4.00 19.71
CA PHE A 43 -20.47 3.51 20.97
C PHE A 43 -20.68 4.57 22.06
N SER A 44 -21.48 4.22 23.06
CA SER A 44 -21.95 5.12 24.11
C SER A 44 -21.59 4.63 25.50
N LYS A 45 -21.41 5.57 26.43
CA LYS A 45 -21.33 5.30 27.88
C LYS A 45 -22.60 5.74 28.60
N PRO A 46 -22.92 5.14 29.76
CA PRO A 46 -23.92 5.71 30.66
C PRO A 46 -23.48 7.11 31.14
N ASN A 47 -24.44 8.00 31.38
CA ASN A 47 -24.23 9.37 31.88
C ASN A 47 -23.29 10.22 31.01
N CYS A 48 -23.55 10.26 29.71
CA CYS A 48 -22.69 10.93 28.73
C CYS A 48 -23.49 11.92 27.87
N ALA A 49 -23.39 13.22 28.17
CA ALA A 49 -24.13 14.26 27.46
C ALA A 49 -23.80 14.35 25.97
N GLN A 50 -22.53 14.09 25.58
CA GLN A 50 -22.15 14.05 24.16
C GLN A 50 -22.77 12.86 23.43
N CYS A 51 -22.96 11.74 24.13
CA CYS A 51 -23.59 10.55 23.56
C CYS A 51 -25.06 10.83 23.22
N ASP A 52 -25.78 11.53 24.10
CA ASP A 52 -27.17 11.93 23.88
C ASP A 52 -27.31 12.88 22.68
N GLN A 53 -26.34 13.77 22.48
CA GLN A 53 -26.30 14.65 21.31
C GLN A 53 -26.11 13.87 20.00
N TYR A 54 -25.14 12.94 19.96
CA TYR A 54 -24.95 12.08 18.80
C TYR A 54 -26.17 11.21 18.50
N GLU A 55 -26.79 10.65 19.54
CA GLU A 55 -28.03 9.88 19.40
C GLU A 55 -29.16 10.72 18.81
N SER A 56 -29.35 11.95 19.31
CA SER A 56 -30.36 12.87 18.78
C SER A 56 -30.14 13.18 17.29
N ILE A 57 -28.89 13.41 16.89
CA ILE A 57 -28.53 13.68 15.49
C ILE A 57 -28.79 12.45 14.62
N LEU A 58 -28.27 11.27 15.02
CA LEU A 58 -28.42 10.03 14.25
C LEU A 58 -29.88 9.59 14.13
N SER A 59 -30.69 9.78 15.18
CA SER A 59 -32.13 9.50 15.15
C SER A 59 -32.87 10.41 14.15
N LYS A 60 -32.51 11.71 14.09
CA LYS A 60 -33.08 12.65 13.10
C LYS A 60 -32.68 12.29 11.67
N LEU A 61 -31.44 11.85 11.47
CA LEU A 61 -30.90 11.50 10.17
C LEU A 61 -31.27 10.10 9.67
N LYS A 62 -32.04 9.31 10.44
CA LYS A 62 -32.34 7.90 10.13
C LYS A 62 -32.82 7.67 8.71
N GLN A 63 -33.75 8.50 8.22
CA GLN A 63 -34.26 8.38 6.85
C GLN A 63 -33.22 8.78 5.80
N GLU A 64 -32.52 9.90 6.02
CA GLU A 64 -31.48 10.38 5.09
C GLU A 64 -30.29 9.41 4.98
N LEU A 65 -29.91 8.79 6.10
CA LEU A 65 -28.87 7.74 6.13
C LEU A 65 -29.32 6.51 5.35
N ALA A 66 -30.58 6.09 5.50
CA ALA A 66 -31.11 4.95 4.76
C ALA A 66 -31.15 5.23 3.25
N ASP A 67 -31.57 6.42 2.84
CA ASP A 67 -31.70 6.80 1.44
C ASP A 67 -30.33 7.00 0.76
N ASN A 68 -29.34 7.54 1.47
CA ASN A 68 -28.05 7.88 0.90
C ASN A 68 -26.95 6.83 1.08
N LEU A 69 -27.01 5.95 2.08
CA LEU A 69 -25.91 5.05 2.45
C LEU A 69 -26.26 3.56 2.26
N ASP A 70 -26.98 3.23 1.19
CA ASP A 70 -27.43 1.87 0.85
C ASP A 70 -28.20 1.20 2.01
N GLN A 71 -29.24 1.89 2.50
CA GLN A 71 -30.07 1.41 3.60
C GLN A 71 -29.29 1.22 4.91
N ALA A 72 -28.32 2.09 5.19
CA ALA A 72 -27.58 2.04 6.44
C ALA A 72 -28.49 2.36 7.63
N HIS A 73 -28.42 1.50 8.65
CA HIS A 73 -29.16 1.67 9.90
C HIS A 73 -28.22 2.13 11.01
N ALA A 74 -28.63 3.13 11.78
CA ALA A 74 -27.90 3.57 12.96
C ALA A 74 -28.37 2.80 14.20
N ILE A 75 -27.41 2.26 14.95
CA ILE A 75 -27.62 1.50 16.18
C ILE A 75 -26.74 2.04 17.30
N LYS A 76 -27.13 1.80 18.54
CA LYS A 76 -26.42 2.23 19.75
C LYS A 76 -25.88 1.02 20.50
N ALA A 77 -24.61 1.05 20.86
CA ALA A 77 -23.99 0.03 21.72
C ALA A 77 -23.54 0.69 23.03
N ILE A 78 -24.08 0.24 24.16
CA ILE A 78 -23.81 0.83 25.48
C ILE A 78 -22.72 0.03 26.18
N SER A 79 -21.64 0.69 26.60
CA SER A 79 -20.51 0.09 27.33
C SER A 79 -19.90 -1.14 26.63
N SER A 80 -19.92 -1.16 25.29
CA SER A 80 -19.38 -2.25 24.49
C SER A 80 -17.87 -2.33 24.60
N SER A 81 -17.34 -3.53 24.81
CA SER A 81 -15.90 -3.77 24.84
C SER A 81 -15.25 -3.54 23.46
N MET A 82 -16.04 -3.64 22.39
CA MET A 82 -15.61 -3.56 20.99
C MET A 82 -15.16 -2.15 20.59
N VAL A 83 -15.54 -1.10 21.33
CA VAL A 83 -15.09 0.27 21.05
C VAL A 83 -13.56 0.37 21.00
N ARG A 84 -12.84 -0.43 21.80
CA ARG A 84 -11.38 -0.47 21.83
C ARG A 84 -10.75 -0.92 20.51
N LEU A 85 -11.50 -1.58 19.64
CA LEU A 85 -11.06 -2.03 18.32
C LEU A 85 -11.23 -0.96 17.22
N TYR A 86 -12.03 0.08 17.47
CA TYR A 86 -12.34 1.09 16.45
C TYR A 86 -12.00 2.52 16.90
N SER A 87 -11.98 2.76 18.21
CA SER A 87 -11.59 4.01 18.86
C SER A 87 -10.83 3.67 20.15
N PRO A 88 -9.50 3.43 20.08
CA PRO A 88 -8.72 3.00 21.24
C PRO A 88 -8.63 4.03 22.39
N SER A 89 -9.14 5.26 22.22
CA SER A 89 -8.95 6.34 23.19
C SER A 89 -10.18 7.21 23.47
N LYS A 90 -11.34 6.97 22.85
CA LYS A 90 -12.50 7.87 22.98
C LYS A 90 -13.84 7.14 22.96
N GLU A 91 -14.67 7.48 23.95
CA GLU A 91 -16.12 7.31 23.95
C GLU A 91 -16.71 8.67 24.31
N PRO A 92 -17.74 9.18 23.59
CA PRO A 92 -18.46 8.54 22.48
C PRO A 92 -17.61 8.35 21.21
N ALA A 93 -17.96 7.34 20.42
CA ALA A 93 -17.40 7.13 19.09
C ALA A 93 -18.50 6.72 18.11
N VAL A 94 -18.55 7.39 16.95
CA VAL A 94 -19.44 7.02 15.84
C VAL A 94 -18.60 6.33 14.79
N VAL A 95 -18.94 5.09 14.46
CA VAL A 95 -18.23 4.27 13.47
C VAL A 95 -19.20 3.83 12.39
N TYR A 96 -18.91 4.19 11.15
CA TYR A 96 -19.66 3.76 9.98
C TYR A 96 -19.00 2.54 9.35
N PHE A 97 -19.70 1.43 9.31
CA PHE A 97 -19.26 0.21 8.65
C PHE A 97 -19.84 0.16 7.25
N ARG A 98 -18.96 0.13 6.26
CA ARG A 98 -19.30 -0.01 4.83
C ARG A 98 -18.69 -1.29 4.29
N HIS A 99 -19.52 -2.27 3.93
CA HIS A 99 -19.06 -3.59 3.50
C HIS A 99 -18.03 -4.23 4.47
N GLY A 100 -18.24 -4.04 5.78
CA GLY A 100 -17.33 -4.53 6.83
C GLY A 100 -16.08 -3.66 7.09
N VAL A 101 -15.85 -2.59 6.32
CA VAL A 101 -14.75 -1.66 6.55
C VAL A 101 -15.20 -0.50 7.46
N PRO A 102 -14.58 -0.30 8.64
CA PRO A 102 -14.96 0.75 9.56
C PRO A 102 -14.39 2.12 9.16
N LEU A 103 -15.16 3.17 9.39
CA LEU A 103 -14.71 4.57 9.38
C LEU A 103 -15.06 5.23 10.68
N LEU A 104 -14.05 5.73 11.37
CA LEU A 104 -14.22 6.55 12.54
C LEU A 104 -14.62 7.97 12.13
N TYR A 105 -15.69 8.50 12.72
CA TYR A 105 -16.02 9.92 12.62
C TYR A 105 -15.27 10.71 13.70
N ASP A 106 -14.51 11.72 13.28
CA ASP A 106 -13.68 12.56 14.15
C ASP A 106 -13.98 14.06 14.04
N GLY A 107 -15.06 14.41 13.32
CA GLY A 107 -15.54 15.77 13.14
C GLY A 107 -16.34 16.32 14.33
N PRO A 108 -16.86 17.55 14.21
CA PRO A 108 -17.70 18.18 15.24
C PRO A 108 -19.07 17.49 15.37
N ILE A 109 -19.74 17.68 16.52
CA ILE A 109 -21.08 17.12 16.79
C ILE A 109 -22.15 17.99 16.09
N GLU A 110 -22.14 17.97 14.77
CA GLU A 110 -23.03 18.78 13.92
C GLU A 110 -23.66 17.89 12.84
N VAL A 111 -24.93 18.17 12.51
CA VAL A 111 -25.71 17.36 11.56
C VAL A 111 -25.03 17.33 10.20
N ASP A 112 -24.73 18.50 9.63
CA ASP A 112 -24.15 18.66 8.29
C ASP A 112 -22.75 18.04 8.18
N ALA A 113 -21.93 18.22 9.22
CA ALA A 113 -20.59 17.65 9.27
C ALA A 113 -20.63 16.12 9.31
N LEU A 114 -21.53 15.55 10.11
CA LEU A 114 -21.69 14.10 10.24
C LEU A 114 -22.19 13.49 8.93
N ILE A 115 -23.33 13.93 8.42
CA ILE A 115 -23.91 13.38 7.18
C ILE A 115 -22.97 13.60 5.99
N GLY A 116 -22.37 14.78 5.89
CA GLY A 116 -21.44 15.12 4.82
C GLY A 116 -20.23 14.19 4.80
N LYS A 117 -19.63 13.91 5.96
CA LYS A 117 -18.50 12.97 6.06
C LYS A 117 -18.91 11.55 5.66
N LEU A 118 -20.08 11.07 6.10
CA LEU A 118 -20.53 9.72 5.80
C LEU A 118 -20.87 9.55 4.31
N VAL A 119 -21.63 10.49 3.74
CA VAL A 119 -22.07 10.46 2.33
C VAL A 119 -20.90 10.63 1.35
N GLN A 120 -19.88 11.40 1.69
CA GLN A 120 -18.67 11.53 0.85
C GLN A 120 -17.77 10.28 0.89
N ASN A 121 -17.99 9.38 1.85
CA ASN A 121 -17.16 8.21 2.13
C ASN A 121 -17.99 6.92 2.21
N LYS A 122 -18.92 6.75 1.25
CA LYS A 122 -19.73 5.53 1.06
C LYS A 122 -18.87 4.31 0.76
N ASP A 123 -17.78 4.51 0.02
CA ASP A 123 -16.80 3.47 -0.33
C ASP A 123 -15.53 3.59 0.53
N PRO A 124 -14.84 2.46 0.83
CA PRO A 124 -13.53 2.46 1.47
C PRO A 124 -12.54 3.34 0.73
N ASN A 125 -11.81 4.18 1.46
CA ASN A 125 -10.84 5.10 0.87
C ASN A 125 -9.42 4.53 0.88
N VAL A 126 -9.13 3.58 1.78
CA VAL A 126 -7.81 2.93 1.85
C VAL A 126 -7.70 1.89 0.76
N LYS A 127 -6.66 2.01 -0.07
CA LYS A 127 -6.35 1.03 -1.12
C LYS A 127 -5.53 -0.13 -0.56
N GLU A 128 -5.86 -1.36 -0.94
CA GLU A 128 -5.00 -2.52 -0.69
C GLU A 128 -3.93 -2.61 -1.79
N LEU A 129 -2.66 -2.65 -1.40
CA LEU A 129 -1.54 -2.83 -2.32
C LEU A 129 -0.85 -4.18 -2.09
N SER A 130 -0.47 -4.84 -3.18
CA SER A 130 0.30 -6.08 -3.20
C SER A 130 1.64 -5.87 -3.90
N ASP A 131 2.49 -6.88 -3.90
CA ASP A 131 3.77 -6.89 -4.60
C ASP A 131 3.60 -6.63 -6.11
N GLU A 132 2.50 -7.09 -6.70
CA GLU A 132 2.16 -6.87 -8.10
C GLU A 132 1.63 -5.45 -8.37
N THR A 133 0.79 -4.91 -7.47
CA THR A 133 0.10 -3.63 -7.71
C THR A 133 0.85 -2.42 -7.19
N PHE A 134 1.76 -2.60 -6.23
CA PHE A 134 2.46 -1.51 -5.56
C PHE A 134 3.22 -0.63 -6.56
N GLU A 135 4.10 -1.21 -7.39
CA GLU A 135 4.88 -0.40 -8.34
C GLU A 135 4.00 0.18 -9.45
N HIS A 136 3.08 -0.62 -9.99
CA HIS A 136 2.19 -0.18 -11.05
C HIS A 136 1.35 1.02 -10.61
N LEU A 137 0.79 0.98 -9.39
CA LEU A 137 -0.06 2.03 -8.86
C LEU A 137 0.74 3.20 -8.31
N THR A 138 1.82 2.99 -7.57
CA THR A 138 2.53 4.09 -6.88
C THR A 138 3.57 4.77 -7.75
N GLN A 139 4.15 4.06 -8.73
CA GLN A 139 5.32 4.49 -9.51
C GLN A 139 6.46 4.99 -8.60
N ALA A 140 6.60 4.37 -7.42
CA ALA A 140 7.47 4.83 -6.35
C ALA A 140 8.95 4.82 -6.73
N SER A 141 9.39 3.82 -7.49
CA SER A 141 10.79 3.64 -7.89
C SER A 141 11.23 4.55 -9.05
N SER A 142 10.33 4.87 -9.98
CA SER A 142 10.63 5.72 -11.15
C SER A 142 10.67 7.22 -10.82
N GLY A 143 10.13 7.61 -9.66
CA GLY A 143 10.01 9.01 -9.24
C GLY A 143 8.89 9.78 -9.92
N ALA A 144 8.25 9.21 -10.95
CA ALA A 144 7.03 9.69 -11.59
C ALA A 144 5.79 9.20 -10.83
N THR A 145 5.78 9.40 -9.50
CA THR A 145 4.72 8.89 -8.63
C THR A 145 3.35 9.40 -9.11
N THR A 146 2.34 8.53 -9.11
CA THR A 146 0.93 8.86 -9.46
C THR A 146 0.25 9.67 -8.34
N GLY A 147 0.91 10.74 -7.91
CA GLY A 147 0.63 11.46 -6.68
C GLY A 147 1.41 10.93 -5.49
N ASP A 148 1.18 11.55 -4.35
CA ASP A 148 1.77 11.16 -3.07
C ASP A 148 0.98 9.97 -2.49
N TRP A 149 1.65 9.08 -1.75
CA TRP A 149 1.03 7.90 -1.14
C TRP A 149 1.40 7.78 0.34
N PHE A 150 0.41 7.58 1.20
CA PHE A 150 0.64 7.27 2.61
C PHE A 150 0.19 5.85 2.92
N ILE A 151 1.12 5.00 3.37
CA ILE A 151 0.95 3.55 3.37
C ILE A 151 1.16 2.99 4.76
N MET A 152 0.20 2.19 5.24
CA MET A 152 0.31 1.38 6.46
C MET A 152 0.73 -0.05 6.12
N PHE A 153 1.86 -0.48 6.64
CA PHE A 153 2.29 -1.88 6.61
C PHE A 153 1.74 -2.61 7.84
N TYR A 154 1.04 -3.71 7.61
CA TYR A 154 0.37 -4.47 8.67
C TYR A 154 0.60 -5.98 8.55
N THR A 155 0.19 -6.73 9.57
CA THR A 155 0.08 -8.20 9.52
C THR A 155 -1.28 -8.65 10.03
N GLY A 156 -1.75 -9.82 9.59
CA GLY A 156 -3.07 -10.35 10.01
C GLY A 156 -3.21 -10.62 11.52
N LYS A 157 -2.08 -10.82 12.23
CA LYS A 157 -2.04 -11.12 13.67
C LYS A 157 -1.87 -9.87 14.55
N CYS A 158 -1.63 -8.71 13.94
CA CYS A 158 -1.32 -7.47 14.64
C CYS A 158 -2.61 -6.81 15.18
N VAL A 159 -2.85 -6.93 16.49
CA VAL A 159 -4.01 -6.33 17.15
C VAL A 159 -4.03 -4.81 17.02
N ASP A 160 -2.87 -4.15 17.16
CA ASP A 160 -2.80 -2.70 17.02
C ASP A 160 -3.09 -2.23 15.58
N CYS A 161 -2.72 -3.03 14.58
CA CYS A 161 -3.06 -2.76 13.19
C CYS A 161 -4.57 -2.86 12.97
N GLN A 162 -5.23 -3.86 13.57
CA GLN A 162 -6.68 -3.98 13.53
C GLN A 162 -7.35 -2.75 14.16
N ARG A 163 -6.86 -2.32 15.33
CA ARG A 163 -7.35 -1.12 16.04
C ARG A 163 -7.25 0.16 15.24
N LEU A 164 -6.24 0.26 14.37
CA LEU A 164 -6.00 1.43 13.55
C LEU A 164 -6.79 1.42 12.24
N THR A 165 -7.50 0.35 11.89
CA THR A 165 -8.24 0.26 10.61
C THR A 165 -9.24 1.42 10.45
N ALA A 166 -10.06 1.67 11.48
CA ALA A 166 -11.07 2.74 11.43
C ALA A 166 -10.44 4.14 11.40
N VAL A 167 -9.34 4.32 12.12
CA VAL A 167 -8.53 5.55 12.15
C VAL A 167 -7.87 5.79 10.80
N TRP A 168 -7.32 4.75 10.18
CA TRP A 168 -6.64 4.83 8.89
C TRP A 168 -7.60 5.15 7.75
N GLU A 169 -8.82 4.63 7.80
CA GLU A 169 -9.91 5.04 6.91
C GLU A 169 -10.32 6.50 7.10
N ALA A 170 -10.31 7.01 8.34
CA ALA A 170 -10.59 8.42 8.61
C ALA A 170 -9.47 9.34 8.08
N VAL A 171 -8.21 8.94 8.25
CA VAL A 171 -7.03 9.60 7.64
C VAL A 171 -7.17 9.61 6.12
N ALA A 172 -7.55 8.50 5.51
CA ALA A 172 -7.79 8.42 4.07
C ALA A 172 -8.93 9.35 3.62
N ALA A 173 -10.01 9.45 4.40
CA ALA A 173 -11.10 10.38 4.12
C ALA A 173 -10.66 11.85 4.19
N ASP A 174 -9.78 12.22 5.14
CA ASP A 174 -9.24 13.59 5.26
C ASP A 174 -8.25 13.95 4.16
N LEU A 175 -7.51 12.96 3.66
CA LEU A 175 -6.46 13.13 2.65
C LEU A 175 -6.93 12.88 1.22
N LYS A 176 -8.17 12.43 1.02
CA LYS A 176 -8.75 11.91 -0.23
C LYS A 176 -8.47 12.76 -1.49
N THR A 177 -8.47 14.09 -1.36
CA THR A 177 -8.27 15.02 -2.49
C THR A 177 -6.81 15.43 -2.70
N ARG A 178 -5.92 15.12 -1.74
CA ARG A 178 -4.54 15.60 -1.70
C ARG A 178 -3.53 14.49 -2.00
N MET A 179 -3.82 13.26 -1.56
CA MET A 179 -2.94 12.11 -1.72
C MET A 179 -3.69 10.80 -1.59
N ASN A 180 -3.05 9.72 -2.01
CA ASN A 180 -3.59 8.37 -1.88
C ASN A 180 -3.22 7.79 -0.51
N VAL A 181 -4.13 7.04 0.09
CA VAL A 181 -3.85 6.28 1.32
C VAL A 181 -4.03 4.80 1.04
N ALA A 182 -3.12 3.98 1.55
CA ALA A 182 -3.08 2.56 1.28
C ALA A 182 -2.65 1.73 2.48
N ARG A 183 -2.79 0.42 2.36
CA ARG A 183 -2.21 -0.55 3.28
C ARG A 183 -1.61 -1.75 2.54
N VAL A 184 -0.66 -2.41 3.18
CA VAL A 184 0.10 -3.55 2.63
C VAL A 184 0.25 -4.63 3.69
N ASP A 185 -0.21 -5.84 3.37
CA ASP A 185 0.01 -7.03 4.22
C ASP A 185 1.44 -7.57 4.04
N MET A 186 2.25 -7.46 5.09
CA MET A 186 3.66 -7.87 5.09
C MET A 186 3.87 -9.39 5.13
N GLU A 187 2.88 -10.16 5.57
CA GLU A 187 2.96 -11.63 5.63
C GLU A 187 2.21 -12.31 4.49
N GLY A 188 1.30 -11.57 3.83
CA GLY A 188 0.53 -12.00 2.68
C GLY A 188 1.12 -11.54 1.35
N LYS A 189 0.30 -10.81 0.58
CA LYS A 189 0.60 -10.43 -0.81
C LYS A 189 1.58 -9.26 -0.97
N GLY A 190 2.05 -8.66 0.13
CA GLY A 190 2.93 -7.49 0.13
C GLY A 190 4.31 -7.75 0.74
N LYS A 191 4.70 -9.03 0.86
CA LYS A 191 5.90 -9.48 1.56
C LYS A 191 7.19 -9.01 0.90
N GLU A 192 7.25 -9.05 -0.43
CA GLU A 192 8.44 -8.62 -1.18
C GLU A 192 8.63 -7.11 -1.07
N THR A 193 7.54 -6.36 -1.17
CA THR A 193 7.49 -4.90 -1.00
C THR A 193 7.92 -4.49 0.40
N ALA A 194 7.38 -5.14 1.44
CA ALA A 194 7.78 -4.90 2.82
C ALA A 194 9.27 -5.18 3.02
N THR A 195 9.78 -6.29 2.48
CA THR A 195 11.20 -6.66 2.55
C THR A 195 12.09 -5.64 1.85
N ARG A 196 11.70 -5.23 0.64
CA ARG A 196 12.40 -4.24 -0.20
C ARG A 196 12.47 -2.87 0.48
N LEU A 197 11.38 -2.42 1.10
CA LEU A 197 11.34 -1.19 1.90
C LEU A 197 11.87 -1.36 3.34
N LYS A 198 12.48 -2.52 3.64
CA LYS A 198 13.08 -2.85 4.94
C LYS A 198 12.11 -2.68 6.12
N VAL A 199 10.82 -2.93 5.89
CA VAL A 199 9.81 -2.94 6.95
C VAL A 199 9.87 -4.29 7.65
N ARG A 200 10.22 -4.28 8.94
CA ARG A 200 10.44 -5.50 9.74
C ARG A 200 9.41 -5.73 10.83
N LYS A 201 8.64 -4.70 11.20
CA LYS A 201 7.64 -4.72 12.26
C LYS A 201 6.36 -4.06 11.76
N ALA A 202 5.25 -4.44 12.37
CA ALA A 202 3.94 -3.85 12.12
C ALA A 202 3.34 -3.31 13.45
N PRO A 203 2.53 -2.24 13.40
CA PRO A 203 2.29 -1.39 12.23
C PRO A 203 3.51 -0.49 11.94
N GLU A 204 3.76 -0.21 10.66
CA GLU A 204 4.75 0.78 10.21
C GLU A 204 4.08 1.68 9.15
N PHE A 205 4.35 2.98 9.17
CA PHE A 205 3.76 3.92 8.22
C PHE A 205 4.85 4.60 7.39
N ILE A 206 4.66 4.61 6.07
CA ILE A 206 5.59 5.19 5.10
C ILE A 206 4.84 6.14 4.19
N PHE A 207 5.36 7.36 4.08
CA PHE A 207 4.91 8.36 3.11
C PHE A 207 5.84 8.37 1.90
N LEU A 208 5.30 8.19 0.70
CA LEU A 208 6.01 8.21 -0.57
C LEU A 208 5.75 9.53 -1.29
N ARG A 209 6.83 10.18 -1.73
CA ARG A 209 6.78 11.41 -2.52
C ARG A 209 8.04 11.58 -3.35
N GLN A 210 7.88 11.80 -4.65
CA GLN A 210 8.96 12.16 -5.59
C GLN A 210 10.15 11.18 -5.55
N GLY A 211 9.87 9.88 -5.55
CA GLY A 211 10.91 8.82 -5.53
C GLY A 211 11.67 8.70 -4.21
N LYS A 212 11.17 9.32 -3.14
CA LYS A 212 11.65 9.16 -1.78
C LYS A 212 10.53 8.64 -0.89
N TYR A 213 10.92 7.95 0.17
CA TYR A 213 10.03 7.53 1.23
C TYR A 213 10.48 8.11 2.58
N TYR A 214 9.50 8.42 3.43
CA TYR A 214 9.67 9.03 4.74
C TYR A 214 8.94 8.17 5.76
N ARG A 215 9.64 7.75 6.81
CA ARG A 215 9.05 6.94 7.89
C ARG A 215 8.33 7.83 8.89
N TYR A 216 7.19 7.35 9.38
CA TYR A 216 6.47 8.00 10.47
C TYR A 216 7.13 7.65 11.81
N GLU A 217 7.78 8.61 12.44
CA GLU A 217 8.51 8.41 13.71
C GLU A 217 7.77 8.97 14.94
N ILE A 218 6.59 9.57 14.74
CA ILE A 218 5.80 10.16 15.83
C ILE A 218 5.15 9.04 16.66
N THR A 219 5.17 9.16 17.98
CA THR A 219 4.64 8.14 18.91
C THR A 219 3.12 8.14 19.06
N LYS A 220 2.41 9.02 18.36
CA LYS A 220 0.96 9.17 18.41
C LYS A 220 0.31 8.61 17.15
N TYR A 221 -0.71 7.79 17.31
CA TYR A 221 -1.49 7.20 16.20
C TYR A 221 -2.91 7.76 16.16
N ASP A 222 -3.03 9.08 16.21
CA ASP A 222 -4.29 9.79 16.01
C ASP A 222 -4.37 10.38 14.59
N ILE A 223 -5.60 10.63 14.13
CA ILE A 223 -5.90 11.11 12.77
C ILE A 223 -5.12 12.40 12.48
N LYS A 224 -5.13 13.35 13.43
CA LYS A 224 -4.47 14.66 13.27
C LYS A 224 -2.96 14.53 13.12
N SER A 225 -2.32 13.64 13.87
CA SER A 225 -0.88 13.38 13.81
C SER A 225 -0.49 12.76 12.46
N PHE A 226 -1.29 11.82 11.95
CA PHE A 226 -1.10 11.26 10.61
C PHE A 226 -1.29 12.30 9.50
N VAL A 227 -2.38 13.07 9.54
CA VAL A 227 -2.69 14.10 8.54
C VAL A 227 -1.62 15.20 8.52
N SER A 228 -1.26 15.73 9.69
CA SER A 228 -0.21 16.77 9.78
C SER A 228 1.16 16.26 9.33
N PHE A 229 1.47 14.99 9.59
CA PHE A 229 2.69 14.38 9.08
C PHE A 229 2.74 14.36 7.56
N ALA A 230 1.70 13.82 6.94
CA ALA A 230 1.64 13.66 5.50
C ALA A 230 1.60 15.01 4.76
N GLN A 231 1.00 16.03 5.37
CA GLN A 231 0.91 17.37 4.78
C GLN A 231 2.21 18.18 4.89
N GLU A 232 2.86 18.18 6.06
CA GLU A 232 3.95 19.11 6.34
C GLU A 232 5.14 18.47 7.06
N TRP A 233 4.90 17.70 8.11
CA TRP A 233 5.98 17.25 9.00
C TRP A 233 6.94 16.24 8.37
N TYR A 234 6.52 15.52 7.33
CA TYR A 234 7.38 14.55 6.63
C TYR A 234 8.71 15.17 6.17
N LYS A 235 8.76 16.49 5.94
CA LYS A 235 9.98 17.24 5.57
C LYS A 235 11.08 17.18 6.62
N ASN A 236 10.71 16.97 7.89
CA ASN A 236 11.64 16.83 9.01
C ASN A 236 12.12 15.38 9.19
N ALA A 237 11.44 14.41 8.57
CA ALA A 237 11.85 13.02 8.59
C ALA A 237 12.98 12.77 7.57
N LYS A 238 13.81 11.78 7.85
CA LYS A 238 14.87 11.37 6.93
C LYS A 238 14.27 10.74 5.67
N GLY A 239 14.41 11.42 4.54
CA GLY A 239 13.99 10.90 3.25
C GLY A 239 15.00 9.92 2.66
N GLU A 240 14.57 8.69 2.39
CA GLU A 240 15.38 7.66 1.75
C GLU A 240 14.91 7.42 0.31
N ARG A 241 15.81 7.01 -0.59
CA ARG A 241 15.43 6.65 -1.96
C ARG A 241 14.64 5.36 -1.96
N VAL A 242 13.56 5.31 -2.75
CA VAL A 242 12.79 4.08 -2.95
C VAL A 242 13.67 3.09 -3.70
N PRO A 243 13.96 1.90 -3.13
CA PRO A 243 14.70 0.86 -3.83
C PRO A 243 13.89 0.33 -5.02
N VAL A 244 14.53 0.26 -6.18
CA VAL A 244 13.94 -0.33 -7.39
C VAL A 244 13.55 -1.78 -7.12
N PRO A 245 12.41 -2.26 -7.65
CA PRO A 245 12.11 -3.69 -7.64
C PRO A 245 13.21 -4.42 -8.42
N LEU A 246 13.60 -5.60 -7.97
CA LEU A 246 14.48 -6.46 -8.75
C LEU A 246 13.71 -6.90 -9.99
N THR A 247 14.27 -6.65 -11.18
CA THR A 247 13.70 -7.12 -12.43
C THR A 247 13.98 -8.62 -12.60
N PRO A 248 13.19 -9.34 -13.43
CA PRO A 248 13.52 -10.71 -13.81
C PRO A 248 14.93 -10.85 -14.43
N PHE A 249 15.44 -9.78 -15.06
CA PHE A 249 16.80 -9.74 -15.58
C PHE A 249 17.85 -9.57 -14.48
N ASP A 250 17.52 -8.88 -13.38
CA ASP A 250 18.42 -8.76 -12.22
C ASP A 250 18.66 -10.12 -11.56
N ASN A 251 17.66 -11.01 -11.54
CA ASN A 251 17.86 -12.40 -11.10
C ASN A 251 18.86 -13.16 -11.98
N LEU A 252 18.83 -12.96 -13.30
CA LEU A 252 19.80 -13.56 -14.21
C LEU A 252 21.20 -12.96 -13.99
N VAL A 253 21.29 -11.65 -13.75
CA VAL A 253 22.55 -10.98 -13.43
C VAL A 253 23.11 -11.49 -12.09
N GLU A 254 22.29 -11.64 -11.06
CA GLU A 254 22.70 -12.19 -9.77
C GLU A 254 23.18 -13.64 -9.89
N LEU A 255 22.45 -14.50 -10.62
CA LEU A 255 22.90 -15.87 -10.92
C LEU A 255 24.25 -15.88 -11.67
N THR A 256 24.43 -14.96 -12.63
CA THR A 256 25.67 -14.84 -13.39
C THR A 256 26.81 -14.34 -12.50
N VAL A 257 26.55 -13.38 -11.61
CA VAL A 257 27.52 -12.83 -10.66
C VAL A 257 27.92 -13.86 -9.60
N GLU A 258 26.98 -14.66 -9.11
CA GLU A 258 27.27 -15.75 -8.18
C GLU A 258 28.10 -16.85 -8.85
N HIS A 259 27.77 -17.21 -10.09
CA HIS A 259 28.58 -18.13 -10.87
C HIS A 259 30.00 -17.59 -11.11
N LEU A 260 30.13 -16.30 -11.47
CA LEU A 260 31.41 -15.61 -11.63
C LEU A 260 32.22 -15.54 -10.33
N LYS A 261 31.59 -15.34 -9.18
CA LYS A 261 32.27 -15.32 -7.86
C LYS A 261 32.83 -16.68 -7.46
N ASN A 262 32.20 -17.77 -7.91
CA ASN A 262 32.65 -19.13 -7.65
C ASN A 262 33.66 -19.64 -8.69
N LEU A 263 33.88 -18.90 -9.80
CA LEU A 263 34.88 -19.25 -10.81
C LEU A 263 36.32 -19.31 -10.27
N PRO A 264 36.79 -18.43 -9.36
CA PRO A 264 38.14 -18.52 -8.82
C PRO A 264 38.35 -19.80 -8.00
N GLU A 265 37.34 -20.22 -7.22
CA GLU A 265 37.40 -21.48 -6.46
C GLU A 265 37.33 -22.68 -7.40
N LEU A 266 36.47 -22.64 -8.41
CA LEU A 266 36.39 -23.67 -9.45
C LEU A 266 37.71 -23.80 -10.22
N TYR A 267 38.33 -22.66 -10.57
CA TYR A 267 39.63 -22.61 -11.24
C TYR A 267 40.75 -23.14 -10.33
N ALA A 268 40.78 -22.74 -9.05
CA ALA A 268 41.75 -23.23 -8.09
C ALA A 268 41.65 -24.74 -7.89
N LYS A 269 40.43 -25.28 -7.81
CA LYS A 269 40.17 -26.72 -7.73
C LYS A 269 40.57 -27.45 -9.01
N LEU A 270 40.23 -26.90 -10.18
CA LEU A 270 40.61 -27.46 -11.48
C LEU A 270 42.13 -27.46 -11.68
N TYR A 271 42.82 -26.41 -11.22
CA TYR A 271 44.28 -26.32 -11.26
C TYR A 271 44.96 -27.31 -10.31
N ALA A 272 44.38 -27.55 -9.12
CA ALA A 272 44.91 -28.51 -8.15
C ALA A 272 44.72 -29.97 -8.63
N ASP A 273 43.53 -30.31 -9.13
CA ASP A 273 43.20 -31.68 -9.53
C ASP A 273 43.75 -32.03 -10.93
N TYR A 274 43.82 -31.06 -11.86
CA TYR A 274 44.20 -31.28 -13.26
C TYR A 274 45.08 -30.15 -13.85
N PRO A 275 46.32 -29.96 -13.34
CA PRO A 275 47.18 -28.86 -13.76
C PRO A 275 47.50 -28.87 -15.27
N MET A 276 47.70 -30.06 -15.86
CA MET A 276 48.02 -30.21 -17.29
C MET A 276 46.90 -29.71 -18.20
N VAL A 277 45.64 -29.86 -17.80
CA VAL A 277 44.49 -29.41 -18.59
C VAL A 277 44.44 -27.89 -18.59
N VAL A 278 44.68 -27.24 -17.45
CA VAL A 278 44.72 -25.77 -17.34
C VAL A 278 45.85 -25.18 -18.19
N TYR A 279 47.04 -25.78 -18.15
CA TYR A 279 48.15 -25.35 -19.00
C TYR A 279 47.86 -25.52 -20.50
N ALA A 280 47.22 -26.61 -20.89
CA ALA A 280 46.85 -26.85 -22.29
C ALA A 280 45.83 -25.81 -22.79
N ILE A 281 44.81 -25.50 -21.98
CA ILE A 281 43.81 -24.46 -22.29
C ILE A 281 44.50 -23.09 -22.38
N GLY A 282 45.34 -22.75 -21.40
CA GLY A 282 46.09 -21.49 -21.38
C GLY A 282 47.00 -21.33 -22.60
N ALA A 283 47.74 -22.39 -22.97
CA ALA A 283 48.58 -22.40 -24.17
C ALA A 283 47.76 -22.26 -25.46
N GLY A 284 46.59 -22.90 -25.54
CA GLY A 284 45.67 -22.76 -26.67
C GLY A 284 45.15 -21.33 -26.83
N VAL A 285 44.73 -20.69 -25.74
CA VAL A 285 44.30 -19.29 -25.75
C VAL A 285 45.44 -18.36 -26.17
N LEU A 286 46.64 -18.58 -25.64
CA LEU A 286 47.82 -17.78 -25.98
C LEU A 286 48.21 -17.93 -27.45
N PHE A 287 48.07 -19.14 -28.01
CA PHE A 287 48.33 -19.41 -29.42
C PHE A 287 47.35 -18.69 -30.34
N VAL A 288 46.05 -18.69 -30.01
CA VAL A 288 45.02 -17.98 -30.77
C VAL A 288 45.25 -16.47 -30.72
N ILE A 289 45.49 -15.92 -29.53
CA ILE A 289 45.76 -14.48 -29.37
C ILE A 289 47.06 -14.10 -30.09
N GLY A 290 48.13 -14.86 -29.89
CA GLY A 290 49.41 -14.65 -30.56
C GLY A 290 49.30 -14.71 -32.08
N GLY A 291 48.51 -15.65 -32.61
CA GLY A 291 48.22 -15.77 -34.04
C GLY A 291 47.48 -14.54 -34.59
N PHE A 292 46.47 -14.04 -33.87
CA PHE A 292 45.76 -12.82 -34.26
C PHE A 292 46.65 -11.58 -34.22
N VAL A 293 47.46 -11.41 -33.17
CA VAL A 293 48.40 -10.29 -33.05
C VAL A 293 49.44 -10.33 -34.17
N LEU A 294 49.98 -11.51 -34.49
CA LEU A 294 50.93 -11.69 -35.58
C LEU A 294 50.30 -11.37 -36.94
N ALA A 295 49.06 -11.82 -37.18
CA ALA A 295 48.34 -11.52 -38.41
C ALA A 295 48.10 -10.01 -38.58
N ILE A 296 47.72 -9.32 -37.51
CA ILE A 296 47.56 -7.86 -37.50
C ILE A 296 48.90 -7.17 -37.78
N ALA A 297 49.98 -7.59 -37.12
CA ALA A 297 51.31 -7.03 -37.33
C ALA A 297 51.80 -7.23 -38.78
N LEU A 298 51.59 -8.40 -39.36
CA LEU A 298 51.90 -8.70 -40.76
C LEU A 298 51.05 -7.87 -41.73
N ALA A 299 49.77 -7.67 -41.44
CA ALA A 299 48.89 -6.81 -42.24
C ALA A 299 49.33 -5.33 -42.21
N ILE A 300 49.79 -4.85 -41.06
CA ILE A 300 50.36 -3.49 -40.92
C ILE A 300 51.67 -3.37 -41.72
N LEU A 301 52.59 -4.34 -41.58
CA LEU A 301 53.87 -4.33 -42.28
C LEU A 301 53.73 -4.39 -43.81
N THR A 302 52.79 -5.19 -44.32
CA THR A 302 52.51 -5.26 -45.76
C THR A 302 51.95 -3.96 -46.31
N ARG A 303 51.05 -3.28 -45.56
CA ARG A 303 50.55 -1.95 -45.92
C ARG A 303 51.64 -0.88 -45.92
N ILE A 304 52.55 -0.87 -44.94
CA ILE A 304 53.69 0.06 -44.89
C ILE A 304 54.63 -0.17 -46.08
N LYS A 305 54.93 -1.43 -46.42
CA LYS A 305 55.75 -1.78 -47.60
C LYS A 305 55.08 -1.38 -48.91
N ALA A 306 53.77 -1.56 -49.03
CA ALA A 306 53.00 -1.11 -50.20
C ALA A 306 53.03 0.41 -50.35
N ALA A 307 52.84 1.15 -49.26
CA ALA A 307 52.90 2.62 -49.26
C ALA A 307 54.29 3.17 -49.62
N THR A 308 55.37 2.54 -49.11
CA THR A 308 56.74 2.94 -49.46
C THR A 308 57.12 2.61 -50.90
N ARG A 309 56.62 1.49 -51.46
CA ARG A 309 56.78 1.18 -52.89
C ARG A 309 56.03 2.16 -53.77
N ALA A 310 54.77 2.47 -53.45
CA ALA A 310 53.97 3.45 -54.18
C ALA A 310 54.65 4.83 -54.18
N LYS A 311 55.15 5.30 -53.04
CA LYS A 311 55.88 6.58 -52.94
C LYS A 311 57.14 6.62 -53.81
N LYS A 312 57.96 5.55 -53.80
CA LYS A 312 59.14 5.43 -54.67
C LYS A 312 58.79 5.44 -56.16
N GLU A 313 57.66 4.85 -56.54
CA GLU A 313 57.22 4.80 -57.93
C GLU A 313 56.66 6.15 -58.40
N THR A 314 56.00 6.91 -57.52
CA THR A 314 55.57 8.29 -57.79
C THR A 314 56.76 9.24 -57.92
N GLU A 315 57.75 9.15 -57.03
CA GLU A 315 58.98 9.95 -57.09
C GLU A 315 59.81 9.67 -58.35
N ARG A 316 59.78 8.43 -58.87
CA ARG A 316 60.49 8.03 -60.09
C ARG A 316 59.80 8.50 -61.39
N LYS A 317 58.48 8.78 -61.34
CA LYS A 317 57.71 9.34 -62.48
C LYS A 317 57.69 10.86 -62.51
N ALA A 318 58.14 11.52 -61.44
CA ALA A 318 58.21 12.98 -61.31
C ALA A 318 59.60 13.58 -61.65
N LYS A 319 60.55 12.74 -62.09
CA LYS A 319 61.88 13.10 -62.59
C LYS A 319 61.96 12.80 -64.08
#